data_AF-A0A3M0XYF6-F1
#
_entry.id   AF-A0A3M0XYF6-F1
#
_cell.length_a   1.000
_cell.length_b   1.000
_cell.length_c   1.000
_cell.angle_alpha   90.00
_cell.angle_beta   90.00
_cell.angle_gamma   90.00
#
_symmetry.space_group_name_H-M   'P 1'
#
loop_
_entity.id
_entity.type
_entity.pdbx_description
1 polymer ?
#
loop_
_entity_poly.entity_id
_entity_poly.type
_entity_poly.pdbx_seq_one_letter_code
_entity_poly.pdbx_strand_id
1 'polypeptide(L)' 'MAEVRGTLIGQVRANTVTVGKDARIIGNIFHHTLTIEPGAYIDGRRPWRPRIDRKRESA' A
#
# COMPACT_ATOMS: atom_id res chain seq x y z
N MET A 1 -10.60 0.42 1.12
CA MET A 1 -9.76 1.32 1.94
C MET A 1 -9.22 0.51 3.10
N ALA A 2 -7.96 0.71 3.47
CA ALA A 2 -7.33 0.05 4.61
C ALA A 2 -6.65 1.09 5.51
N GLU A 3 -6.81 0.97 6.82
CA GLU A 3 -6.17 1.84 7.81
C GLU A 3 -5.35 1.00 8.79
N VAL A 4 -4.10 1.40 9.02
CA VAL A 4 -3.18 0.72 9.93
C VAL A 4 -2.88 1.66 11.08
N ARG A 5 -3.17 1.24 12.33
CA ARG A 5 -2.88 1.99 13.56
C ARG A 5 -1.88 1.29 14.50
N GLY A 6 -1.31 0.18 14.05
CA GLY A 6 -0.41 -0.66 14.85
C GLY A 6 0.62 -1.35 13.99
N THR A 7 1.11 -2.50 14.43
CA THR A 7 2.12 -3.27 13.69
C THR A 7 1.45 -4.23 12.71
N LEU A 8 1.79 -4.12 11.44
CA LEU A 8 1.36 -5.00 10.36
C LEU A 8 2.58 -5.64 9.71
N ILE A 9 2.64 -6.97 9.74
CA ILE A 9 3.71 -7.76 9.13
C ILE A 9 3.08 -8.59 8.01
N GLY A 10 3.49 -8.37 6.76
CA GLY A 10 2.99 -9.11 5.60
C GLY A 10 2.73 -8.23 4.38
N GLN A 11 1.66 -8.54 3.65
CA GLN A 11 1.31 -7.86 2.41
C GLN A 11 -0.02 -7.12 2.53
N VAL A 12 -0.01 -5.82 2.21
CA VAL A 12 -1.21 -4.97 2.18
C VAL A 12 -1.64 -4.80 0.74
N ARG A 13 -2.92 -5.05 0.45
CA ARG A 13 -3.52 -4.83 -0.88
C ARG A 13 -4.78 -4.01 -0.72
N ALA A 14 -4.72 -2.72 -1.07
CA ALA A 14 -5.89 -1.85 -1.07
C ALA A 14 -5.69 -0.65 -2.01
N ASN A 15 -6.75 -0.14 -2.63
CA ASN A 15 -6.65 1.06 -3.46
C ASN A 15 -6.16 2.27 -2.64
N THR A 16 -6.70 2.45 -1.44
CA THR A 16 -6.31 3.52 -0.52
C THR A 16 -5.82 2.91 0.78
N VAL A 17 -4.60 3.26 1.19
CA VAL A 17 -3.96 2.82 2.44
C VAL A 17 -3.62 4.05 3.28
N THR A 18 -4.08 4.08 4.53
CA THR A 18 -3.74 5.10 5.51
C THR A 18 -2.89 4.47 6.61
N VAL A 19 -1.72 5.03 6.85
CA VAL A 19 -0.78 4.57 7.88
C VAL A 19 -0.76 5.63 8.98
N GLY A 20 -1.30 5.27 10.14
CA GLY A 20 -1.39 6.17 11.29
C GLY A 20 -0.04 6.45 11.94
N LYS A 21 0.03 7.51 12.75
CA LYS A 21 1.29 8.02 13.35
C LYS A 21 2.14 7.01 14.14
N ASP A 22 1.57 5.95 14.69
CA ASP A 22 2.28 4.91 15.47
C ASP A 22 2.29 3.56 14.74
N ALA A 23 1.90 3.54 13.46
CA ALA A 23 1.80 2.31 12.68
C ALA A 23 3.16 1.87 12.14
N ARG A 24 3.37 0.55 12.17
CA ARG A 24 4.59 -0.13 11.74
C ARG A 24 4.25 -1.14 10.67
N ILE A 25 4.68 -0.92 9.43
CA ILE A 25 4.41 -1.88 8.34
C ILE A 25 5.71 -2.53 7.92
N ILE A 26 5.78 -3.85 7.98
CA ILE A 26 6.92 -4.65 7.51
C ILE A 26 6.45 -5.58 6.39
N GLY A 27 6.85 -5.27 5.14
CA GLY A 27 6.55 -6.09 3.96
C GLY A 27 6.11 -5.29 2.73
N ASN A 28 5.20 -5.85 1.92
CA ASN A 28 4.85 -5.29 0.62
C ASN A 28 3.51 -4.56 0.64
N ILE A 29 3.51 -3.28 0.23
CA ILE A 29 2.29 -2.47 0.14
C ILE A 29 1.93 -2.27 -1.33
N PHE A 30 0.79 -2.82 -1.74
CA PHE A 30 0.16 -2.58 -3.03
C PHE A 30 -0.94 -1.55 -2.84
N HIS A 31 -0.69 -0.33 -3.31
CA HIS A 31 -1.60 0.80 -3.17
C HIS A 31 -1.73 1.62 -4.45
N HIS A 32 -2.87 2.30 -4.60
CA HIS A 32 -3.05 3.36 -5.59
C HIS A 32 -2.78 4.72 -4.94
N THR A 33 -3.34 4.93 -3.75
CA THR A 33 -3.17 6.11 -2.90
C THR A 33 -2.65 5.68 -1.53
N LEU A 34 -1.52 6.22 -1.09
CA LEU A 34 -0.91 5.94 0.20
C LEU A 34 -0.80 7.24 0.99
N THR A 35 -1.44 7.27 2.16
CA THR A 35 -1.36 8.37 3.13
C THR A 35 -0.55 7.88 4.32
N ILE A 36 0.49 8.63 4.68
CA ILE A 36 1.39 8.31 5.79
C ILE A 36 1.36 9.47 6.75
N GLU A 37 0.93 9.23 7.98
CA GLU A 37 1.01 10.22 9.04
C GLU A 37 2.43 10.35 9.59
N PRO A 38 2.83 11.56 10.04
CA PRO A 38 4.14 11.77 10.65
C PRO A 38 4.30 10.90 11.91
N GLY A 39 5.35 10.07 11.94
CA GLY A 39 5.64 9.08 12.98
C GLY A 39 5.49 7.63 12.51
N ALA A 40 4.76 7.40 11.42
CA ALA A 40 4.60 6.08 10.84
C ALA A 40 5.94 5.49 10.35
N TYR A 41 6.13 4.20 10.59
CA TYR A 41 7.33 3.47 10.19
C TYR A 41 6.98 2.39 9.16
N ILE A 42 7.68 2.39 8.03
CA ILE A 42 7.42 1.46 6.93
C ILE A 42 8.76 0.86 6.49
N ASP A 43 8.88 -0.45 6.62
CA ASP A 43 10.01 -1.25 6.19
C ASP A 43 9.56 -2.24 5.11
N GLY A 44 10.09 -2.10 3.89
CA GLY A 44 9.77 -2.98 2.78
C GLY A 44 9.53 -2.28 1.44
N ARG A 45 9.25 -3.08 0.41
CA ARG A 45 9.08 -2.57 -0.95
C ARG A 45 7.64 -2.13 -1.18
N ARG A 46 7.49 -0.92 -1.72
CA ARG A 46 6.20 -0.29 -2.09
C ARG A 46 6.07 -0.17 -3.60
N PRO A 47 5.86 -1.29 -4.32
CA PRO A 47 5.67 -1.24 -5.77
C PRO A 47 4.31 -0.61 -6.08
N TRP A 48 4.32 0.62 -6.61
CA TRP A 48 3.14 1.19 -7.24
C TRP A 48 2.73 0.32 -8.43
N ARG A 49 1.49 -0.16 -8.45
CA ARG A 49 0.94 -0.95 -9.55
C ARG A 49 0.13 -0.02 -10.46
N PRO A 50 0.66 0.41 -11.62
CA PRO A 50 -0.22 0.94 -12.67
C PRO A 50 -1.18 -0.16 -13.08
N ARG A 51 -2.44 0.18 -13.34
CA ARG A 51 -3.34 -0.71 -14.09
C ARG A 51 -2.63 -0.99 -15.42
N ILE A 52 -2.10 -2.20 -15.58
CA ILE A 52 -1.76 -2.70 -16.90
C ILE A 52 -3.10 -2.82 -17.60
N ASP A 53 -3.45 -1.77 -18.33
CA ASP A 53 -4.51 -1.80 -19.32
C ASP A 53 -4.06 -2.79 -20.39
N ARG A 54 -4.48 -4.05 -20.22
CA ARG A 54 -4.39 -5.03 -21.27
C ARG A 54 -5.43 -4.63 -22.29
N LYS A 55 -5.07 -3.68 -23.15
CA LYS A 55 -5.73 -3.49 -24.44
C LYS A 55 -5.61 -4.83 -25.15
N ARG A 56 -6.69 -5.62 -25.13
CA ARG A 56 -6.82 -6.76 -26.02
C ARG A 56 -6.90 -6.16 -27.42
N GLU A 57 -5.76 -6.13 -28.09
CA GLU A 57 -5.74 -6.11 -29.53
C GLU A 57 -6.28 -7.47 -29.98
N SER A 58 -7.53 -7.48 -30.41
CA SER A 58 -8.25 -8.59 -31.03
C SER A 58 -9.40 -7.92 -31.79
N ALA A 59 -9.64 -8.09 -33.07
CA ALA A 59 -8.93 -8.64 -34.22
C ALA A 59 -9.65 -8.03 -35.43
#